data_AF-A0A8X6S8E2-F1
#
_entry.id   AF-A0A8X6S8E2-F1
#
_cell.length_a   1.000
_cell.length_b   1.000
_cell.length_c   1.000
_cell.angle_alpha   90.00
_cell.angle_beta   90.00
_cell.angle_gamma   90.00
#
_symmetry.space_group_name_H-M   'P 1'
#
loop_
_entity.id
_entity.type
_entity.pdbx_description
1 polymer ?
#
loop_
_entity_poly.entity_id
_entity_poly.type
_entity_poly.pdbx_seq_one_letter_code
_entity_poly.pdbx_strand_id
1 'polypeptide(L)'
;MLRKLALNEETLQLVRIKQLLGLGDHVWKNELERQFLEMLQFNINVPASVYAKYYFDLRSLADQNDVSFPTEPLSKERAQKLEAMSLAMCGALMDFHRNGMRKWYSLDNLTVLRKSAAILS
;
A
#
# COMPACT_ATOMS: atom_id res chain seq x y z
N MET A 1 -28.65 14.03 -11.34
CA MET A 1 -27.79 13.62 -12.49
C MET A 1 -27.11 12.31 -12.14
N LEU A 2 -27.84 11.22 -12.39
CA LEU A 2 -27.48 9.85 -12.04
C LEU A 2 -26.49 9.29 -13.08
N ARG A 3 -25.19 9.37 -12.84
CA ARG A 3 -24.25 8.39 -13.43
C ARG A 3 -24.25 7.14 -12.55
N LYS A 4 -25.37 6.41 -12.56
CA LYS A 4 -25.28 4.95 -12.45
C LYS A 4 -24.68 4.50 -13.77
N LEU A 5 -23.36 4.47 -13.85
CA LEU A 5 -22.68 3.70 -14.88
C LEU A 5 -23.27 2.30 -14.79
N ALA A 6 -23.87 1.83 -15.88
CA ALA A 6 -24.37 0.47 -15.98
C ALA A 6 -23.23 -0.45 -15.54
N LEU A 7 -23.35 -1.06 -14.35
CA LEU A 7 -22.43 -2.11 -13.97
C LEU A 7 -22.62 -3.20 -15.00
N ASN A 8 -21.60 -3.43 -15.83
CA ASN A 8 -21.60 -4.46 -16.85
C ASN A 8 -22.06 -5.79 -16.23
N GLU A 9 -22.81 -6.58 -16.99
CA GLU A 9 -23.37 -7.85 -16.51
C GLU A 9 -22.30 -8.78 -15.91
N GLU A 10 -21.09 -8.75 -16.49
CA GLU A 10 -19.90 -9.44 -15.99
C GLU A 10 -19.45 -8.99 -14.59
N THR A 11 -19.52 -7.69 -14.30
CA THR A 11 -19.17 -7.15 -12.98
C THR A 11 -20.18 -7.59 -11.91
N LEU A 12 -21.45 -7.68 -12.27
CA LEU A 12 -22.50 -8.20 -11.41
C LEU A 12 -22.35 -9.71 -11.18
N GLN A 13 -21.95 -10.46 -12.20
CA GLN A 13 -21.64 -11.89 -12.06
C GLN A 13 -20.44 -12.10 -11.12
N LEU A 14 -19.38 -11.32 -11.27
CA LEU A 14 -18.20 -11.40 -10.40
C LEU A 14 -18.51 -11.04 -8.94
N VAL A 15 -19.31 -9.98 -8.71
CA VAL A 15 -19.78 -9.63 -7.35
C VAL A 15 -20.57 -10.78 -6.74
N ARG A 16 -21.48 -11.38 -7.50
CA ARG A 16 -22.32 -12.50 -7.03
C ARG A 16 -21.51 -13.77 -6.74
N ILE A 17 -20.52 -14.09 -7.58
CA ILE A 17 -19.61 -15.23 -7.38
C ILE A 17 -18.75 -15.03 -6.13
N LYS A 18 -18.18 -13.84 -5.92
CA LYS A 18 -17.39 -13.51 -4.71
C LYS A 18 -18.22 -13.69 -3.44
N GLN A 19 -19.47 -13.26 -3.48
CA GLN A 19 -20.39 -13.33 -2.33
C GLN A 19 -20.83 -14.76 -2.00
N LEU A 20 -21.01 -15.62 -3.02
CA LEU A 20 -21.31 -17.05 -2.84
C LEU A 20 -20.13 -17.86 -2.30
N LEU A 21 -18.90 -17.51 -2.70
CA LEU A 21 -17.68 -18.20 -2.26
C LEU A 21 -17.12 -17.65 -0.94
N GLY A 22 -17.74 -16.63 -0.35
CA GLY A 22 -17.25 -15.98 0.87
C GLY A 22 -15.87 -15.32 0.70
N LEU A 23 -15.49 -15.00 -0.53
CA LEU A 23 -14.20 -14.38 -0.84
C LEU A 23 -14.28 -12.89 -0.52
N GLY A 24 -13.67 -12.50 0.60
CA GLY A 24 -13.53 -11.08 0.95
C GLY A 24 -12.69 -10.34 -0.10
N ASP A 25 -12.99 -9.06 -0.31
CA ASP A 25 -12.28 -8.21 -1.30
C ASP A 25 -10.76 -8.22 -1.14
N HIS A 26 -10.29 -8.43 0.09
CA HIS A 26 -8.88 -8.60 0.43
C HIS A 26 -8.23 -9.80 -0.27
N VAL A 27 -8.92 -10.95 -0.36
CA VAL A 27 -8.35 -12.15 -1.00
C VAL A 27 -8.16 -11.92 -2.49
N TRP A 28 -9.13 -11.27 -3.12
CA TRP A 28 -9.09 -10.98 -4.55
C TRP A 28 -8.05 -9.91 -4.90
N LYS A 29 -7.96 -8.87 -4.07
CA LYS A 29 -6.93 -7.83 -4.19
C LYS A 29 -5.53 -8.40 -3.96
N ASN A 30 -5.35 -9.30 -2.99
CA ASN A 30 -4.07 -9.93 -2.71
C ASN A 30 -3.59 -10.84 -3.85
N GLU A 31 -4.49 -11.63 -4.46
CA GLU A 31 -4.11 -12.49 -5.59
C GLU A 31 -3.75 -11.65 -6.82
N LEU A 32 -4.51 -10.59 -7.11
CA LEU A 32 -4.13 -9.66 -8.17
C LEU A 32 -2.78 -8.98 -7.91
N GLU A 33 -2.53 -8.56 -6.67
CA GLU A 33 -1.24 -8.00 -6.27
C GLU A 33 -0.11 -9.00 -6.51
N ARG A 34 -0.31 -10.27 -6.14
CA ARG A 34 0.64 -11.35 -6.37
C ARG A 34 0.94 -11.55 -7.86
N GLN A 35 -0.08 -11.64 -8.69
CA GLN A 35 0.05 -11.80 -10.15
C GLN A 35 0.77 -10.61 -10.79
N PHE A 36 0.46 -9.40 -10.35
CA PHE A 36 1.11 -8.19 -10.86
C PHE A 36 2.61 -8.14 -10.51
N LEU A 37 2.97 -8.48 -9.28
CA LEU A 37 4.36 -8.55 -8.85
C LEU A 37 5.14 -9.66 -9.58
N GLU A 38 4.50 -10.79 -9.86
CA GLU A 38 5.08 -11.89 -10.64
C GLU A 38 5.35 -11.45 -12.08
N MET A 39 4.43 -10.74 -12.72
CA MET A 39 4.64 -10.15 -14.06
C MET A 39 5.79 -9.12 -14.09
N LEU A 40 5.94 -8.34 -13.02
CA LEU A 40 7.08 -7.44 -12.86
C LEU A 40 8.40 -8.17 -12.57
N GLN A 41 8.36 -9.50 -12.38
CA GLN A 41 9.49 -10.30 -11.90
C GLN A 41 10.05 -9.72 -10.59
N PHE A 42 9.17 -9.16 -9.75
CA PHE A 42 9.49 -8.44 -8.53
C PHE A 42 10.44 -7.24 -8.71
N ASN A 43 10.64 -6.75 -9.94
CA ASN A 43 11.43 -5.57 -10.21
C ASN A 43 10.63 -4.30 -9.88
N ILE A 44 10.69 -3.91 -8.61
CA ILE A 44 10.06 -2.70 -8.07
C ILE A 44 10.99 -1.47 -8.07
N ASN A 45 12.19 -1.61 -8.65
CA ASN A 45 13.20 -0.55 -8.65
C ASN A 45 12.85 0.50 -9.72
N VAL A 46 12.19 1.56 -9.29
CA VAL A 46 11.83 2.70 -10.15
C VAL A 46 12.60 3.94 -9.69
N PRO A 47 13.31 4.65 -10.57
CA PRO A 47 13.94 5.93 -10.22
C PRO A 47 12.91 6.93 -9.70
N ALA A 48 13.29 7.74 -8.72
CA ALA A 48 12.38 8.67 -8.05
C ALA A 48 11.68 9.63 -9.03
N SER A 49 12.37 10.09 -10.08
CA SER A 49 11.81 10.95 -11.13
C SER A 49 10.72 10.26 -11.95
N VAL A 50 10.92 8.99 -12.28
CA VAL A 50 9.99 8.16 -13.04
C VAL A 50 8.75 7.86 -12.18
N TYR A 51 8.95 7.52 -10.91
CA TYR A 51 7.87 7.33 -9.96
C TYR A 51 7.03 8.61 -9.81
N ALA A 52 7.68 9.76 -9.62
CA ALA A 52 7.00 11.04 -9.45
C ALA A 52 6.14 11.38 -10.67
N LYS A 53 6.69 11.23 -11.89
CA LYS A 53 5.95 11.46 -13.14
C LYS A 53 4.66 10.63 -13.18
N TYR A 54 4.76 9.32 -13.01
CA TYR A 54 3.59 8.44 -13.09
C TYR A 54 2.61 8.64 -11.93
N TYR A 55 3.09 8.99 -10.74
CA TYR A 55 2.24 9.34 -9.61
C TYR A 55 1.34 10.54 -9.94
N PHE A 56 1.90 11.61 -10.50
CA PHE A 56 1.12 12.79 -10.90
C PHE A 56 0.16 12.47 -12.03
N ASP A 57 0.58 11.70 -13.04
CA ASP A 57 -0.28 11.26 -14.13
C ASP A 57 -1.49 10.47 -13.59
N LEU A 58 -1.26 9.51 -12.69
CA LEU A 58 -2.32 8.72 -12.04
C LEU A 58 -3.23 9.57 -11.16
N ARG A 59 -2.68 10.56 -10.44
CA ARG A 59 -3.44 11.50 -9.61
C ARG A 59 -4.40 12.31 -10.48
N SER A 60 -3.89 12.90 -11.56
CA SER A 60 -4.69 13.67 -12.52
C SER A 60 -5.78 12.83 -13.18
N LEU A 61 -5.47 11.58 -13.56
CA LEU A 61 -6.47 10.67 -14.10
C LEU A 61 -7.55 10.30 -13.08
N ALA A 62 -7.18 10.09 -11.82
CA ALA A 62 -8.13 9.75 -10.77
C ALA A 62 -9.06 10.92 -10.41
N ASP A 63 -8.52 12.15 -10.37
CA ASP A 63 -9.32 13.36 -10.19
C ASP A 63 -10.33 13.56 -11.35
N GLN A 64 -9.97 13.18 -12.58
CA GLN A 64 -10.89 13.20 -13.74
C GLN A 64 -11.99 12.13 -13.66
N ASN A 65 -11.79 11.05 -12.89
CA ASN A 65 -12.69 9.92 -12.80
C ASN A 65 -13.43 9.84 -11.45
N ASP A 66 -13.37 10.89 -10.62
CA ASP A 66 -13.92 10.93 -9.25
C ASP A 66 -13.43 9.78 -8.35
N VAL A 67 -12.27 9.18 -8.70
CA VAL A 67 -11.63 8.13 -7.89
C VAL A 67 -10.77 8.82 -6.85
N SER A 68 -11.34 9.04 -5.67
CA SER A 68 -10.62 9.65 -4.56
C SER A 68 -9.54 8.70 -4.04
N PHE A 69 -8.27 9.06 -4.28
CA PHE A 69 -7.19 8.61 -3.40
C PHE A 69 -7.38 9.30 -2.04
N PRO A 70 -7.14 8.64 -0.89
CA PRO A 70 -7.24 9.30 0.40
C PRO A 70 -6.25 10.48 0.44
N THR A 71 -6.77 11.68 0.21
CA THR A 71 -6.03 12.94 0.17
C THR A 71 -5.76 13.49 1.55
N GLU A 72 -6.50 13.02 2.55
CA GLU A 72 -6.30 13.47 3.91
C GLU A 72 -5.01 12.86 4.46
N PRO A 73 -4.06 13.69 4.94
CA PRO A 73 -2.99 13.19 5.77
C PRO A 73 -3.61 12.38 6.90
N LEU A 74 -3.00 11.25 7.20
CA LEU A 74 -3.50 10.33 8.20
C LEU A 74 -3.81 11.09 9.51
N SER A 75 -5.03 10.94 10.05
CA SER A 75 -5.37 11.60 11.32
C SER A 75 -4.37 11.21 12.40
N LYS A 76 -4.15 12.10 13.38
CA LYS A 76 -3.18 11.85 14.46
C LYS A 76 -3.45 10.52 15.16
N GLU A 77 -4.71 10.18 15.45
CA GLU A 77 -5.03 8.88 16.05
C GLU A 77 -4.71 7.70 15.13
N ARG A 78 -4.98 7.83 13.82
CA ARG A 78 -4.73 6.75 12.84
C ARG A 78 -3.23 6.54 12.62
N ALA A 79 -2.44 7.62 12.62
CA ALA A 79 -0.98 7.57 12.59
C ALA A 79 -0.41 6.88 13.84
N GLN A 80 -0.85 7.30 15.03
CA GLN A 80 -0.43 6.67 16.28
C GLN A 80 -0.79 5.17 16.34
N LYS A 81 -1.99 4.80 15.86
CA LYS A 81 -2.40 3.40 15.78
C LYS A 81 -1.49 2.58 14.86
N LEU A 82 -1.14 3.11 13.68
CA LEU A 82 -0.21 2.44 12.77
C LEU A 82 1.20 2.35 13.33
N GLU A 83 1.70 3.40 13.99
CA GLU A 83 2.99 3.37 14.66
C GLU A 83 3.03 2.32 15.78
N ALA A 84 1.99 2.25 16.62
CA ALA A 84 1.89 1.24 17.68
C ALA A 84 1.88 -0.19 17.11
N MET A 85 1.13 -0.42 16.02
CA MET A 85 1.10 -1.73 15.34
C MET A 85 2.45 -2.09 14.71
N SER A 86 3.11 -1.12 14.07
CA SER A 86 4.44 -1.29 13.48
C SER A 86 5.50 -1.59 14.54
N LEU A 87 5.47 -0.87 15.67
CA LEU A 87 6.39 -1.08 16.80
C LEU A 87 6.20 -2.44 17.46
N ALA A 88 4.95 -2.88 17.66
CA ALA A 88 4.67 -4.22 18.20
C ALA A 88 5.21 -5.32 17.28
N MET A 89 5.06 -5.16 15.97
CA MET A 89 5.64 -6.08 14.98
C MET A 89 7.17 -6.02 14.95
N CYS A 90 7.76 -4.82 15.04
CA CYS A 90 9.20 -4.62 15.07
C CYS A 90 9.83 -5.23 16.32
N GLY A 91 9.18 -5.11 17.49
CA GLY A 91 9.59 -5.74 18.73
C GLY A 91 9.60 -7.26 18.63
N ALA A 92 8.51 -7.86 18.12
CA ALA A 92 8.47 -9.29 17.85
C ALA A 92 9.58 -9.74 16.88
N LEU A 93 9.84 -8.96 15.82
CA LEU A 93 10.91 -9.23 14.85
C LEU A 93 12.31 -9.14 15.51
N MET A 94 12.53 -8.19 16.42
CA MET A 94 13.77 -8.10 17.20
C MET A 94 13.97 -9.30 18.14
N ASP A 95 12.90 -9.80 18.76
CA ASP A 95 12.96 -11.03 19.57
C ASP A 95 13.29 -12.26 18.71
N PHE A 96 12.73 -12.35 17.50
CA PHE A 96 13.13 -13.36 16.51
C PHE A 96 14.58 -13.19 16.02
N HIS A 97 15.08 -11.95 15.94
CA HIS A 97 16.47 -11.64 15.58
C HIS A 97 17.47 -12.07 16.67
N ARG A 98 17.09 -11.88 17.94
CA ARG A 98 17.88 -12.31 19.11
C ARG A 98 18.04 -13.83 19.18
N ASN A 99 17.08 -14.58 18.63
CA ASN A 99 17.13 -16.03 18.49
C ASN A 99 17.95 -16.53 17.27
N GLY A 100 18.77 -15.68 16.65
CA GLY A 100 19.80 -16.11 15.69
C GLY A 100 19.37 -16.13 14.22
N MET A 101 18.23 -15.53 13.85
CA MET A 101 17.87 -15.36 12.45
C MET A 101 18.68 -14.21 11.79
N ARG A 102 19.32 -14.54 10.65
CA ARG A 102 20.27 -13.68 9.92
C ARG A 102 19.81 -12.23 9.73
N LYS A 103 20.73 -11.31 10.01
CA LYS A 103 20.64 -9.86 9.74
C LYS A 103 20.47 -9.59 8.25
N TRP A 104 19.42 -8.86 7.88
CA TRP A 104 19.28 -8.31 6.53
C TRP A 104 20.19 -7.07 6.44
N TYR A 105 21.26 -7.16 5.65
CA TYR A 105 22.31 -6.13 5.54
C TYR A 105 21.83 -4.76 5.02
N SER A 106 20.61 -4.66 4.49
CA SER A 106 20.09 -3.40 3.93
C SER A 106 19.53 -2.39 4.96
N LEU A 107 19.42 -2.75 6.25
CA LEU A 107 18.84 -1.85 7.27
C LEU A 107 19.88 -0.94 7.96
N ASP A 108 21.17 -1.27 7.87
CA ASP A 108 22.23 -0.58 8.63
C ASP A 108 22.49 0.86 8.14
N ASN A 109 22.11 1.20 6.91
CA ASN A 109 22.28 2.55 6.36
C ASN A 109 21.15 3.53 6.74
N LEU A 110 20.04 3.06 7.32
CA LEU A 110 18.88 3.90 7.66
C LEU A 110 18.92 4.43 9.10
N THR A 111 19.65 3.76 9.99
CA THR A 111 19.64 4.06 11.44
C THR A 111 20.61 5.18 11.83
N VAL A 112 21.62 5.46 11.01
CA VAL A 112 22.63 6.51 11.28
C VAL A 112 22.11 7.92 10.91
N LEU A 113 21.06 8.04 10.08
CA LEU A 113 20.62 9.31 9.48
C LEU A 113 19.22 9.80 9.89
N ARG A 114 18.78 9.58 11.13
CA ARG A 114 17.55 10.22 11.66
C ARG A 114 17.79 10.99 12.96
N LYS A 115 18.57 12.07 12.85
CA LYS A 115 18.47 13.23 13.74
C LYS A 115 18.38 14.51 12.89
N SER A 116 17.29 14.66 12.15
CA SER A 116 16.96 15.92 11.48
C SER A 116 15.69 16.48 12.11
N ALA A 117 15.84 17.58 12.86
CA ALA A 117 14.74 18.34 13.42
C ALA A 117 13.97 19.02 12.27
N ALA A 118 12.65 18.87 12.27
CA ALA A 118 11.79 19.58 11.31
C ALA A 118 11.67 21.04 11.76
N ILE A 119 12.05 21.97 10.88
CA ILE A 119 11.71 23.39 11.03
C ILE A 119 10.34 23.57 10.40
N LEU A 120 9.37 23.99 11.20
CA LEU A 120 8.04 24.40 10.73
C LEU A 120 8.11 25.89 10.39
N SER A 121 7.86 26.24 9.13
CA SER A 121 7.54 27.60 8.68
C SER A 121 6.05 27.71 8.39
#